data_AF-A0A367FXZ3-F1
#
_entry.id   AF-A0A367FXZ3-F1
#
_cell.length_a   1.000
_cell.length_b   1.000
_cell.length_c   1.000
_cell.angle_alpha   90.00
_cell.angle_beta   90.00
_cell.angle_gamma   90.00
#
_symmetry.space_group_name_H-M   'P 1'
#
loop_
_entity.id
_entity.type
_entity.pdbx_description
1 polymer ?
#
loop_
_entity_poly.entity_id
_entity_poly.type
_entity_poly.pdbx_seq_one_letter_code
_entity_poly.pdbx_strand_id
1 'polypeptide(L)'
;MICDTLQHLGRYRGLHPNLDTAIDYLLTHDLAAMPLGRTEVDGDKVFINLMDATLHPDAGYHPEYHKLYADLQVDLTGSEGWGYTNLPGAEIGEFTGDCGFQASASVVTGALGEGRFVLFFPEELHKPGLVQHGCVSVRKAVVKIRMEE
;
A
#
# COMPACT_ATOMS: atom_id res chain seq x y z
N MET A 1 9.20 6.24 -1.42
CA MET A 1 8.13 6.02 -0.46
C MET A 1 7.76 7.34 0.20
N ILE A 2 6.47 7.56 0.42
CA ILE A 2 5.92 8.71 1.17
C ILE A 2 5.09 8.15 2.33
N CYS A 3 5.30 8.67 3.55
CA CYS A 3 4.49 8.34 4.71
C CYS A 3 4.04 9.65 5.36
N ASP A 4 2.72 9.86 5.46
CA ASP A 4 2.10 11.05 6.06
C ASP A 4 0.66 10.69 6.49
N THR A 5 -0.14 11.70 6.80
CA THR A 5 -1.56 11.60 7.13
C THR A 5 -2.43 11.93 5.93
N LEU A 6 -3.62 11.32 5.86
CA LEU A 6 -4.61 11.60 4.81
C LEU A 6 -5.00 13.08 4.76
N GLN A 7 -4.93 13.79 5.88
CA GLN A 7 -5.15 15.25 5.96
C GLN A 7 -4.17 16.04 5.08
N HIS A 8 -2.96 15.51 4.87
CA HIS A 8 -1.92 16.12 4.05
C HIS A 8 -1.84 15.53 2.64
N LEU A 9 -2.68 14.55 2.30
CA LEU A 9 -2.60 13.83 1.03
C LEU A 9 -2.63 14.78 -0.19
N GLY A 10 -3.40 15.87 -0.11
CA GLY A 10 -3.47 16.89 -1.16
C GLY A 10 -2.15 17.61 -1.47
N ARG A 11 -1.14 17.55 -0.59
CA ARG A 11 0.19 18.14 -0.83
C ARG A 11 0.98 17.42 -1.92
N TYR A 12 0.62 16.18 -2.22
CA TYR A 12 1.33 15.32 -3.17
C TYR A 12 0.75 15.39 -4.58
N ARG A 13 -0.15 16.33 -4.83
CA ARG A 13 -0.65 16.60 -6.17
C ARG A 13 0.45 17.03 -7.13
N GLY A 14 0.27 16.70 -8.39
CA GLY A 14 1.21 17.03 -9.47
C GLY A 14 2.42 16.10 -9.56
N LEU A 15 2.55 15.09 -8.68
CA LEU A 15 3.56 14.04 -8.84
C LEU A 15 3.23 13.11 -10.02
N HIS A 16 1.96 12.76 -10.19
CA HIS A 16 1.49 11.94 -11.29
C HIS A 16 -0.02 12.14 -11.52
N PRO A 17 -0.53 12.22 -12.77
CA PRO A 17 -1.96 12.43 -13.03
C PRO A 17 -2.86 11.36 -12.41
N ASN A 18 -2.45 10.08 -12.40
CA ASN A 18 -3.25 9.02 -11.76
C ASN A 18 -3.23 9.12 -10.23
N LEU A 19 -2.18 9.70 -9.63
CA LEU A 19 -2.21 10.01 -8.20
C LEU A 19 -3.18 11.16 -7.94
N ASP A 20 -3.21 12.18 -8.78
CA ASP A 20 -4.19 13.29 -8.65
C ASP A 20 -5.63 12.76 -8.70
N THR A 21 -5.93 11.84 -9.62
CA THR A 21 -7.22 11.11 -9.68
C THR A 21 -7.52 10.35 -8.39
N ALA A 22 -6.54 9.62 -7.84
CA ALA A 22 -6.71 8.92 -6.57
C ALA A 22 -6.98 9.90 -5.41
N ILE A 23 -6.25 11.02 -5.34
CA ILE A 23 -6.43 12.06 -4.33
C ILE A 23 -7.84 12.67 -4.44
N ASP A 24 -8.30 13.01 -5.64
CA ASP A 24 -9.65 13.53 -5.87
C ASP A 24 -10.72 12.57 -5.34
N TYR A 25 -10.57 11.27 -5.63
CA TYR A 25 -11.49 10.25 -5.17
C TYR A 25 -11.49 10.13 -3.65
N LEU A 26 -10.32 10.02 -3.04
CA LEU A 26 -10.14 9.85 -1.59
C LEU A 26 -10.62 11.06 -0.77
N LEU A 27 -10.59 12.27 -1.32
CA LEU A 27 -11.07 13.47 -0.65
C LEU A 27 -12.60 13.66 -0.75
N THR A 28 -13.25 12.95 -1.67
CA THR A 28 -14.69 13.11 -1.97
C THR A 28 -15.54 11.91 -1.57
N HIS A 29 -14.92 10.79 -1.16
CA HIS A 29 -15.60 9.55 -0.81
C HIS A 29 -15.17 9.05 0.58
N ASP A 30 -16.11 8.41 1.28
CA ASP A 30 -15.83 7.74 2.54
C ASP A 30 -15.34 6.31 2.29
N LEU A 31 -14.03 6.08 2.48
CA LEU A 31 -13.41 4.76 2.36
C LEU A 31 -14.07 3.70 3.26
N ALA A 32 -14.56 4.09 4.44
CA ALA A 32 -15.17 3.16 5.40
C ALA A 32 -16.54 2.65 4.94
N ALA A 33 -17.20 3.38 4.03
CA ALA A 33 -18.50 3.02 3.47
C ALA A 33 -18.39 2.18 2.18
N MET A 34 -17.19 1.97 1.64
CA MET A 34 -16.98 1.20 0.41
C MET A 34 -17.24 -0.30 0.63
N PRO A 35 -17.68 -1.04 -0.40
CA PRO A 35 -17.81 -2.49 -0.33
C PRO A 35 -16.43 -3.17 -0.30
N LEU A 36 -16.36 -4.35 0.34
CA LEU A 36 -15.17 -5.21 0.25
C LEU A 36 -14.90 -5.63 -1.20
N GLY A 37 -13.62 -5.77 -1.54
CA GLY A 37 -13.15 -6.12 -2.86
C GLY A 37 -12.68 -4.90 -3.67
N ARG A 38 -12.73 -5.03 -4.99
CA ARG A 38 -12.22 -4.02 -5.92
C ARG A 38 -13.30 -2.98 -6.21
N THR A 39 -12.95 -1.71 -6.08
CA THR A 39 -13.71 -0.57 -6.60
C THR A 39 -12.87 0.15 -7.65
N GLU A 40 -13.42 0.29 -8.85
CA GLU A 40 -12.78 1.04 -9.92
C GLU A 40 -12.96 2.55 -9.68
N VAL A 41 -11.87 3.30 -9.82
CA VAL A 41 -11.88 4.78 -9.76
C VAL A 41 -11.72 5.34 -11.17
N ASP A 42 -10.75 4.82 -11.93
CA ASP A 42 -10.53 5.10 -13.35
C ASP A 42 -10.09 3.81 -14.05
N GLY A 43 -11.02 2.86 -14.16
CA GLY A 43 -10.80 1.53 -14.76
C GLY A 43 -9.61 0.79 -14.13
N ASP A 44 -8.63 0.46 -14.97
CA ASP A 44 -7.37 -0.17 -14.56
C ASP A 44 -6.28 0.84 -14.19
N LYS A 45 -6.44 2.14 -14.43
CA LYS A 45 -5.39 3.13 -14.09
C LYS A 45 -5.37 3.42 -12.60
N VAL A 46 -6.55 3.52 -11.99
CA VAL A 46 -6.71 3.74 -10.56
C VAL A 46 -7.85 2.88 -10.05
N PHE A 47 -7.56 2.04 -9.06
CA PHE A 47 -8.57 1.23 -8.39
C PHE A 47 -8.18 1.00 -6.93
N ILE A 48 -9.19 0.69 -6.11
CA ILE A 48 -9.03 0.48 -4.67
C ILE A 48 -9.40 -0.96 -4.35
N ASN A 49 -8.52 -1.66 -3.67
CA ASN A 49 -8.84 -2.95 -3.06
C ASN A 49 -9.10 -2.73 -1.57
N LEU A 50 -10.36 -2.89 -1.16
CA LEU A 50 -10.78 -2.88 0.23
C LEU A 50 -10.82 -4.31 0.77
N MET A 51 -10.16 -4.57 1.89
CA MET A 51 -10.05 -5.94 2.42
C MET A 51 -9.94 -5.98 3.94
N ASP A 52 -10.39 -7.09 4.52
CA ASP A 52 -10.03 -7.49 5.88
C ASP A 52 -8.82 -8.42 5.80
N ALA A 53 -7.74 -8.09 6.51
CA ALA A 53 -6.48 -8.82 6.46
C ALA A 53 -6.07 -9.30 7.86
N THR A 54 -5.61 -10.54 7.95
CA THR A 54 -4.91 -11.05 9.14
C THR A 54 -3.44 -10.66 9.03
N LEU A 55 -2.91 -10.06 10.10
CA LEU A 55 -1.52 -9.64 10.15
C LEU A 55 -0.59 -10.83 10.40
N HIS A 56 0.65 -10.70 9.95
CA HIS A 56 1.66 -11.75 10.03
C HIS A 56 2.95 -11.28 10.73
N PRO A 57 3.75 -12.20 11.27
CA PRO A 57 5.08 -11.85 11.79
C PRO A 57 6.01 -11.39 10.66
N ASP A 58 7.12 -10.74 11.04
CA ASP A 58 8.18 -10.39 10.09
C ASP A 58 8.92 -11.64 9.57
N ALA A 59 9.15 -12.61 10.46
CA ALA A 59 9.85 -13.85 10.14
C ALA A 59 9.03 -14.73 9.19
N GLY A 60 9.68 -15.19 8.11
CA GLY A 60 9.05 -16.05 7.09
C GLY A 60 8.27 -15.30 6.01
N TYR A 61 8.23 -13.95 6.08
CA TYR A 61 7.60 -13.10 5.07
C TYR A 61 8.64 -12.21 4.39
N HIS A 62 8.42 -11.94 3.11
CA HIS A 62 9.37 -11.27 2.23
C HIS A 62 8.75 -9.97 1.69
N PRO A 63 9.54 -8.89 1.55
CA PRO A 63 9.08 -7.70 0.86
C PRO A 63 8.63 -8.02 -0.58
N GLU A 64 7.52 -7.41 -0.97
CA GLU A 64 6.98 -7.41 -2.32
C GLU A 64 7.36 -6.12 -3.06
N TYR A 65 7.27 -6.15 -4.38
CA TYR A 65 7.39 -4.97 -5.23
C TYR A 65 6.50 -5.09 -6.46
N HIS A 66 6.22 -3.94 -7.07
CA HIS A 66 5.39 -3.78 -8.26
C HIS A 66 6.16 -3.08 -9.37
N LYS A 67 5.81 -3.29 -10.64
CA LYS A 67 6.44 -2.59 -11.77
C LYS A 67 5.53 -1.55 -12.39
N LEU A 68 4.22 -1.78 -12.38
CA LEU A 68 3.25 -0.91 -13.03
C LEU A 68 2.57 0.04 -12.05
N TYR A 69 2.22 -0.47 -10.87
CA TYR A 69 1.43 0.27 -9.89
C TYR A 69 2.26 0.75 -8.70
N ALA A 70 1.97 1.98 -8.27
CA ALA A 70 2.25 2.40 -6.90
C ALA A 70 1.12 1.96 -5.97
N ASP A 71 1.48 1.75 -4.71
CA ASP A 71 0.58 1.29 -3.65
C ASP A 71 0.41 2.37 -2.59
N LEU A 72 -0.76 2.99 -2.53
CA LEU A 72 -1.16 3.84 -1.39
C LEU A 72 -1.99 3.00 -0.42
N GLN A 73 -1.41 2.68 0.72
CA GLN A 73 -2.01 1.82 1.74
C GLN A 73 -2.51 2.64 2.94
N VAL A 74 -3.73 2.32 3.39
CA VAL A 74 -4.43 2.97 4.51
C VAL A 74 -5.14 1.93 5.35
N ASP A 75 -4.97 1.99 6.67
CA ASP A 75 -5.81 1.24 7.61
C ASP A 75 -7.06 2.05 7.98
N LEU A 76 -8.23 1.44 7.82
CA LEU A 76 -9.51 1.98 8.24
C LEU A 76 -9.87 1.55 9.67
N THR A 77 -9.50 0.32 10.04
CA THR A 77 -9.57 -0.17 11.42
C THR A 77 -8.34 -0.99 11.75
N GLY A 78 -7.92 -0.95 13.02
CA GLY A 78 -6.67 -1.56 13.46
C GLY A 78 -5.46 -0.71 13.07
N SER A 79 -4.29 -1.33 13.14
CA SER A 79 -3.00 -0.71 12.80
C SER A 79 -2.01 -1.82 12.45
N GLU A 80 -1.65 -1.91 11.17
CA GLU A 80 -0.60 -2.78 10.69
C GLU A 80 0.77 -2.09 10.75
N GLY A 81 1.82 -2.90 10.83
CA GLY A 81 3.17 -2.46 10.55
C GLY A 81 3.48 -2.63 9.07
N TRP A 82 4.45 -1.85 8.60
CA TRP A 82 5.04 -2.01 7.28
C TRP A 82 6.56 -1.95 7.36
N GLY A 83 7.21 -2.63 6.42
CA GLY A 83 8.64 -2.54 6.17
C GLY A 83 8.93 -1.96 4.78
N TYR A 84 10.09 -1.35 4.63
CA TYR A 84 10.60 -0.82 3.36
C TYR A 84 12.09 -1.12 3.23
N THR A 85 12.54 -1.36 2.00
CA THR A 85 13.95 -1.45 1.65
C THR A 85 14.18 -1.08 0.20
N ASN A 86 15.38 -0.59 -0.10
CA ASN A 86 15.90 -0.45 -1.46
C ASN A 86 17.12 -1.38 -1.68
N LEU A 87 17.41 -2.24 -0.72
CA LEU A 87 18.45 -3.25 -0.85
C LEU A 87 17.86 -4.45 -1.58
N PRO A 88 18.34 -4.78 -2.79
CA PRO A 88 17.82 -5.92 -3.53
C PRO A 88 18.16 -7.23 -2.80
N GLY A 89 17.22 -8.16 -2.86
CA GLY A 89 17.38 -9.53 -2.36
C GLY A 89 17.38 -10.54 -3.52
N ALA A 90 17.50 -11.82 -3.16
CA ALA A 90 17.23 -12.89 -4.13
C ALA A 90 15.71 -12.96 -4.42
N GLU A 91 15.33 -13.12 -5.69
CA GLU A 91 13.92 -13.33 -6.08
C GLU A 91 13.34 -14.57 -5.40
N ILE A 92 12.09 -14.45 -4.96
CA ILE A 92 11.31 -15.51 -4.33
C ILE A 92 10.11 -15.83 -5.21
N GLY A 93 10.17 -16.98 -5.86
CA GLY A 93 9.12 -17.41 -6.80
C GLY A 93 9.18 -16.67 -8.13
N GLU A 94 8.07 -16.73 -8.87
CA GLU A 94 7.92 -16.05 -10.16
C GLU A 94 7.20 -14.71 -9.98
N PHE A 95 7.65 -13.69 -10.70
CA PHE A 95 6.91 -12.43 -10.84
C PHE A 95 5.61 -12.70 -11.62
N THR A 96 4.46 -12.35 -11.06
CA THR A 96 3.14 -12.61 -11.67
C THR A 96 2.15 -11.48 -11.44
N GLY A 97 1.30 -11.22 -12.43
CA GLY A 97 0.41 -10.06 -12.45
C GLY A 97 1.20 -8.74 -12.52
N ASP A 98 1.44 -8.13 -11.37
CA ASP A 98 2.36 -7.01 -11.20
C ASP A 98 3.08 -7.10 -9.84
N CYS A 99 3.37 -8.32 -9.38
CA CYS A 99 3.94 -8.52 -8.05
C CYS A 99 5.10 -9.52 -8.10
N GLY A 100 6.22 -9.13 -7.52
CA GLY A 100 7.35 -10.00 -7.22
C GLY A 100 7.71 -9.91 -5.74
N PHE A 101 8.51 -10.86 -5.26
CA PHE A 101 8.96 -10.92 -3.87
C PHE A 101 10.46 -11.12 -3.84
N GLN A 102 11.15 -10.48 -2.90
CA GLN A 102 12.59 -10.69 -2.71
C GLN A 102 12.93 -11.03 -1.26
N ALA A 103 13.89 -11.93 -1.07
CA ALA A 103 14.51 -12.20 0.21
C ALA A 103 15.44 -11.04 0.60
N SER A 104 14.83 -9.95 1.06
CA SER A 104 15.50 -8.76 1.58
C SER A 104 14.96 -8.40 2.97
N ALA A 105 15.83 -7.83 3.80
CA ALA A 105 15.44 -7.29 5.08
C ALA A 105 14.96 -5.84 4.92
N SER A 106 13.93 -5.46 5.67
CA SER A 106 13.51 -4.07 5.75
C SER A 106 14.59 -3.22 6.43
N VAL A 107 14.94 -2.09 5.83
CA VAL A 107 15.88 -1.11 6.40
C VAL A 107 15.16 -0.02 7.18
N VAL A 108 13.88 0.20 6.88
CA VAL A 108 12.98 1.10 7.60
C VAL A 108 11.68 0.36 7.88
N THR A 109 11.10 0.59 9.06
CA THR A 109 9.78 0.08 9.43
C THR A 109 8.94 1.21 10.02
N GLY A 110 7.62 1.05 9.97
CA GLY A 110 6.66 1.97 10.57
C GLY A 110 5.32 1.31 10.81
N ALA A 111 4.34 2.09 11.24
CA ALA A 111 2.98 1.63 11.49
C ALA A 111 1.95 2.56 10.84
N LEU A 112 0.88 1.96 10.32
CA LEU A 112 -0.32 2.65 9.85
C LEU A 112 -1.30 2.87 11.02
N GLY A 113 -2.54 3.25 10.70
CA GLY A 113 -3.57 3.67 11.65
C GLY A 113 -3.58 5.18 11.88
N GLU A 114 -4.57 5.65 12.66
CA GLU A 114 -4.74 7.08 13.01
C GLU A 114 -4.80 8.02 11.80
N GLY A 115 -5.35 7.55 10.67
CA GLY A 115 -5.45 8.31 9.44
C GLY A 115 -4.12 8.49 8.69
N ARG A 116 -3.10 7.69 9.01
CA ARG A 116 -1.86 7.62 8.22
C ARG A 116 -2.07 6.84 6.92
N PHE A 117 -1.26 7.20 5.93
CA PHE A 117 -1.06 6.40 4.73
C PHE A 117 0.44 6.18 4.50
N VAL A 118 0.75 5.15 3.72
CA VAL A 118 2.07 4.98 3.11
C VAL A 118 1.88 4.76 1.62
N LEU A 119 2.68 5.44 0.79
CA LEU A 119 2.75 5.28 -0.65
C LEU A 119 4.09 4.67 -1.03
N PHE A 120 4.06 3.48 -1.61
CA PHE A 120 5.21 2.81 -2.23
C PHE A 120 5.15 2.98 -3.74
N PHE A 121 6.22 3.47 -4.35
CA PHE A 121 6.32 3.61 -5.80
C PHE A 121 6.71 2.27 -6.45
N PRO A 122 6.58 2.14 -7.79
CA PRO A 122 7.13 0.99 -8.49
C PRO A 122 8.59 0.72 -8.10
N GLU A 123 8.94 -0.56 -8.09
CA GLU A 123 10.24 -1.13 -7.72
C GLU A 123 10.64 -0.95 -6.24
N GLU A 124 9.87 -0.20 -5.44
CA GLU A 124 10.13 -0.08 -4.01
C GLU A 124 9.70 -1.34 -3.26
N LEU A 125 10.68 -2.05 -2.70
CA LEU A 125 10.42 -3.23 -1.88
C LEU A 125 9.76 -2.82 -0.58
N HIS A 126 8.59 -3.38 -0.32
CA HIS A 126 7.83 -3.11 0.88
C HIS A 126 7.19 -4.37 1.45
N LYS A 127 6.97 -4.41 2.76
CA LYS A 127 6.41 -5.56 3.48
C LYS A 127 5.22 -5.07 4.31
N PRO A 128 4.00 -5.06 3.76
CA PRO A 128 2.81 -4.64 4.51
C PRO A 128 2.36 -5.75 5.47
N GLY A 129 1.28 -5.51 6.22
CA GLY A 129 0.60 -6.57 6.97
C GLY A 129 1.35 -7.10 8.19
N LEU A 130 2.32 -6.37 8.74
CA LEU A 130 3.07 -6.82 9.91
C LEU A 130 2.26 -6.65 11.20
N VAL A 131 2.32 -7.65 12.08
CA VAL A 131 1.74 -7.58 13.43
C VAL A 131 2.31 -6.38 14.20
N GLN A 132 1.43 -5.63 14.83
CA GLN A 132 1.76 -4.61 15.83
C GLN A 132 1.27 -5.06 17.21
N HIS A 133 1.81 -4.48 18.28
CA HIS A 133 1.43 -4.87 19.63
C HIS A 133 -0.09 -4.69 19.85
N GLY A 134 -0.78 -5.78 20.16
CA GLY A 134 -2.23 -5.77 20.42
C GLY A 134 -3.13 -5.73 19.18
N CYS A 135 -2.58 -5.81 17.96
CA CYS A 135 -3.35 -5.86 16.72
C CYS A 135 -2.96 -7.07 15.87
N VAL A 136 -3.94 -7.89 15.50
CA VAL A 136 -3.74 -9.12 14.70
C VAL A 136 -4.51 -9.11 13.39
N SER A 137 -5.33 -8.09 13.15
CA SER A 137 -6.11 -7.94 11.92
C SER A 137 -6.44 -6.48 11.69
N VAL A 138 -6.56 -6.10 10.41
CA VAL A 138 -6.95 -4.76 9.97
C VAL A 138 -8.07 -4.84 8.93
N ARG A 139 -8.84 -3.75 8.83
CA ARG A 139 -9.55 -3.43 7.59
C ARG A 139 -8.75 -2.35 6.89
N LYS A 140 -8.33 -2.60 5.66
CA LYS A 140 -7.45 -1.70 4.92
C LYS A 140 -7.91 -1.47 3.49
N ALA A 141 -7.52 -0.31 2.96
CA ALA A 141 -7.61 0.04 1.56
C ALA A 141 -6.20 0.08 0.96
N VAL A 142 -6.04 -0.55 -0.20
CA VAL A 142 -4.84 -0.43 -1.04
C VAL A 142 -5.27 0.21 -2.35
N VAL A 143 -4.91 1.47 -2.55
CA VAL A 143 -5.14 2.17 -3.82
C VAL A 143 -3.97 1.86 -4.74
N LYS A 144 -4.29 1.18 -5.85
CA LYS A 144 -3.35 0.89 -6.92
C LYS A 144 -3.39 2.04 -7.92
N ILE A 145 -2.23 2.64 -8.18
CA ILE A 145 -2.09 3.82 -9.02
C ILE A 145 -1.08 3.48 -10.12
N ARG A 146 -1.53 3.34 -11.36
CA ARG A 146 -0.62 3.04 -12.48
C ARG A 146 0.32 4.21 -12.71
N MET A 147 1.63 3.96 -12.68
CA MET A 147 2.69 4.96 -12.89
C MET A 147 3.46 4.75 -14.18
N GLU A 148 3.51 3.50 -14.68
CA GLU A 148 4.20 3.14 -15.92
C GLU A 148 3.21 2.75 -17.03
N GLU A 149 3.61 2.99 -18.28
CA GLU A 149 2.84 2.62 -19.50
C GLU A 149 2.80 1.12 -19.77
#